data_AF-A0A0S6X4K2-F1
#
_entry.id   AF-A0A0S6X4K2-F1
#
_cell.length_a   1.000
_cell.length_b   1.000
_cell.length_c   1.000
_cell.angle_alpha   90.00
_cell.angle_beta   90.00
_cell.angle_gamma   90.00
#
_symmetry.space_group_name_H-M   'P 1'
#
loop_
_entity.id
_entity.type
_entity.pdbx_description
1 polymer ?
#
loop_
_entity_poly.entity_id
_entity_poly.type
_entity_poly.pdbx_seq_one_letter_code
_entity_poly.pdbx_strand_id
1 'polypeptide(L)'
;MGVHIEVGGKSSLLLTGDIETRLDVPARGIAEGFSLAFSDGTLLRGTFLDDASSCRFALAVEGAAQVCITRHEDGDRVDLDSNFEWITLACGQETLQPEAADADEDVLQLTLDIVVEESV
;
A
#
# COMPACT_ATOMS: atom_id res chain seq x y z
N MET A 1 -8.03 -11.06 -16.00
CA MET A 1 -6.92 -10.08 -16.19
C MET A 1 -6.80 -9.46 -14.81
N GLY A 2 -5.61 -9.57 -14.24
CA GLY A 2 -5.42 -9.34 -12.82
C GLY A 2 -3.95 -9.17 -12.47
N VAL A 3 -3.69 -8.87 -11.21
CA VAL A 3 -2.35 -8.73 -10.66
C VAL A 3 -2.11 -9.80 -9.61
N HIS A 4 -0.99 -10.49 -9.74
CA HIS A 4 -0.49 -11.47 -8.79
C HIS A 4 0.69 -10.87 -8.04
N ILE A 5 0.68 -10.95 -6.72
CA ILE A 5 1.70 -10.39 -5.85
C ILE A 5 2.29 -11.50 -4.99
N GLU A 6 3.60 -11.63 -5.03
CA GLU A 6 4.36 -12.57 -4.22
C GLU A 6 5.70 -11.98 -3.80
N VAL A 7 6.41 -12.66 -2.91
CA VAL A 7 7.75 -12.23 -2.48
C VAL A 7 8.76 -12.60 -3.56
N GLY A 8 9.42 -11.59 -4.14
CA GLY A 8 10.39 -11.75 -5.25
C GLY A 8 11.85 -11.97 -4.80
N GLY A 9 12.07 -12.21 -3.51
CA GLY A 9 13.40 -12.31 -2.87
C GLY A 9 13.51 -11.43 -1.62
N LYS A 10 14.74 -11.16 -1.16
CA LYS A 10 14.98 -10.34 0.04
C LYS A 10 14.33 -8.97 -0.12
N SER A 11 13.31 -8.70 0.69
CA SER A 11 12.64 -7.41 0.81
C SER A 11 12.12 -6.81 -0.51
N SER A 12 11.60 -7.65 -1.41
CA SER A 12 11.01 -7.18 -2.66
C SER A 12 9.74 -7.94 -2.98
N LEU A 13 8.79 -7.25 -3.60
CA LEU A 13 7.55 -7.84 -4.10
C LEU A 13 7.65 -7.97 -5.61
N LEU A 14 7.26 -9.13 -6.11
CA LEU A 14 7.10 -9.38 -7.53
C LEU A 14 5.61 -9.25 -7.87
N LEU A 15 5.32 -8.36 -8.81
CA LEU A 15 3.99 -8.17 -9.38
C LEU A 15 4.01 -8.74 -10.80
N THR A 16 3.05 -9.60 -11.11
CA THR A 16 2.90 -10.22 -12.43
C THR A 16 1.45 -10.18 -12.88
N GLY A 17 1.21 -10.39 -14.18
CA GLY A 17 -0.13 -10.31 -14.78
C GLY A 17 -0.28 -9.04 -15.60
N ASP A 18 -1.26 -8.21 -15.26
CA ASP A 18 -1.55 -6.96 -15.98
C ASP A 18 -0.46 -5.89 -15.78
N ILE A 19 0.19 -5.91 -14.61
CA ILE A 19 1.33 -5.08 -14.28
C ILE A 19 2.50 -6.01 -13.92
N GLU A 20 3.51 -6.03 -14.78
CA GLU A 20 4.75 -6.78 -14.54
C GLU A 20 5.82 -5.83 -13.99
N THR A 21 6.05 -5.88 -12.68
CA THR A 21 7.05 -5.03 -12.03
C THR A 21 7.61 -5.67 -10.76
N ARG A 22 8.74 -5.15 -10.29
CA ARG A 22 9.33 -5.50 -8.99
C ARG A 22 9.33 -4.25 -8.13
N LEU A 23 8.73 -4.35 -6.95
CA LEU A 23 8.73 -3.28 -5.95
C LEU A 23 9.70 -3.65 -4.84
N ASP A 24 10.82 -2.95 -4.74
CA ASP A 24 11.70 -3.07 -3.60
C ASP A 24 11.07 -2.38 -2.38
N VAL A 25 11.00 -3.11 -1.26
CA VAL A 25 10.41 -2.60 -0.03
C VAL A 25 11.51 -1.99 0.83
N PRO A 26 11.46 -0.68 1.12
CA PRO A 26 12.41 -0.01 2.00
C PRO A 26 12.53 -0.69 3.36
N ALA A 27 13.69 -0.55 4.02
CA ALA A 27 13.94 -1.10 5.34
C ALA A 27 12.86 -0.74 6.38
N ARG A 28 12.30 0.48 6.27
CA ARG A 28 11.16 0.91 7.08
C ARG A 28 9.94 0.01 6.89
N GLY A 29 9.61 -0.35 5.65
CA GLY A 29 8.50 -1.24 5.34
C GLY A 29 8.73 -2.69 5.77
N ILE A 30 9.99 -3.12 5.86
CA ILE A 30 10.34 -4.43 6.43
C ILE A 30 10.12 -4.42 7.96
N ALA A 31 10.57 -3.38 8.65
CA ALA A 31 10.52 -3.29 10.10
C ALA A 31 9.12 -2.95 10.65
N GLU A 32 8.39 -2.06 9.99
CA GLU A 32 7.11 -1.52 10.47
C GLU A 32 5.90 -2.08 9.68
N GLY A 33 6.16 -2.76 8.56
CA GLY A 33 5.15 -3.13 7.57
C GLY A 33 4.91 -2.03 6.53
N PHE A 34 4.19 -2.39 5.48
CA PHE A 34 3.95 -1.52 4.33
C PHE A 34 2.51 -1.68 3.84
N SER A 35 2.07 -0.80 2.96
CA SER A 35 0.72 -0.85 2.38
C SER A 35 0.76 -0.66 0.88
N LEU A 36 -0.13 -1.39 0.21
CA LEU A 36 -0.34 -1.30 -1.22
C LEU A 36 -1.71 -0.69 -1.46
N ALA A 37 -1.74 0.35 -2.28
CA ALA A 37 -2.96 0.97 -2.75
C ALA A 37 -3.13 0.73 -4.25
N PHE A 38 -4.35 0.38 -4.63
CA PHE A 38 -4.71 0.04 -6.01
C PHE A 38 -5.73 1.04 -6.55
N SER A 39 -5.76 1.21 -7.88
CA SER A 39 -6.62 2.18 -8.56
C SER A 39 -8.12 1.97 -8.39
N ASP A 40 -8.54 0.77 -7.97
CA ASP A 40 -9.94 0.44 -7.69
C ASP A 40 -10.38 0.80 -6.25
N GLY A 41 -9.46 1.31 -5.44
CA GLY A 41 -9.69 1.62 -4.02
C GLY A 41 -9.34 0.49 -3.06
N THR A 42 -8.89 -0.68 -3.54
CA THR A 42 -8.42 -1.75 -2.67
C THR A 42 -7.15 -1.30 -1.92
N LEU A 43 -7.08 -1.61 -0.62
CA LEU A 43 -5.88 -1.42 0.20
C LEU A 43 -5.45 -2.74 0.84
N LEU A 44 -4.17 -3.10 0.68
CA LEU A 44 -3.56 -4.26 1.34
C LEU A 44 -2.51 -3.83 2.35
N ARG A 45 -2.47 -4.51 3.48
CA ARG A 45 -1.38 -4.45 4.46
C ARG A 45 -0.43 -5.61 4.22
N GLY A 46 0.84 -5.31 4.00
CA GLY A 46 1.91 -6.29 3.94
C GLY A 46 2.80 -6.20 5.19
N THR A 47 3.26 -7.33 5.69
CA THR A 47 4.22 -7.41 6.80
C THR A 47 5.19 -8.55 6.55
N PHE A 48 6.48 -8.24 6.48
CA PHE A 48 7.51 -9.26 6.38
C PHE A 48 7.61 -10.05 7.68
N LEU A 49 7.75 -11.36 7.57
CA LEU A 49 8.08 -12.27 8.65
C LEU A 49 9.61 -12.34 8.83
N ASP A 50 10.08 -13.05 9.86
CA ASP A 50 11.50 -13.24 10.16
C ASP A 50 12.33 -13.52 8.90
N ASP A 51 13.53 -12.92 8.86
CA ASP A 51 14.50 -12.94 7.74
C ASP A 51 14.07 -12.25 6.42
N ALA A 52 12.90 -11.60 6.37
CA ALA A 52 12.40 -10.85 5.19
C ALA A 52 12.33 -11.69 3.90
N SER A 53 12.26 -13.01 4.06
CA SER A 53 12.08 -13.99 2.97
C SER A 53 10.60 -14.32 2.72
N SER A 54 9.74 -14.05 3.70
CA SER A 54 8.31 -14.36 3.64
C SER A 54 7.52 -13.12 4.06
N CYS A 55 6.38 -12.89 3.43
CA CYS A 55 5.51 -11.75 3.70
C CYS A 55 4.10 -12.25 3.98
N ARG A 56 3.41 -11.66 4.96
CA ARG A 56 1.97 -11.84 5.16
C ARG A 56 1.20 -10.66 4.63
N PHE A 57 0.08 -10.97 4.00
CA PHE A 57 -0.85 -9.97 3.51
C PHE A 57 -2.17 -10.06 4.27
N ALA A 58 -2.79 -8.89 4.44
CA ALA A 58 -4.14 -8.74 4.95
C ALA A 58 -4.86 -7.66 4.13
N LEU A 59 -6.14 -7.89 3.83
CA LEU A 59 -6.99 -6.86 3.24
C LEU A 59 -7.31 -5.81 4.30
N ALA A 60 -6.99 -4.55 4.01
CA ALA A 60 -7.27 -3.42 4.88
C ALA A 60 -8.57 -2.70 4.48
N VAL A 61 -8.76 -2.47 3.18
CA VAL A 61 -9.99 -1.91 2.61
C VAL A 61 -10.33 -2.68 1.34
N GLU A 62 -11.58 -3.13 1.26
CA GLU A 62 -12.13 -3.79 0.08
C GLU A 62 -12.46 -2.73 -1.00
N GLY A 63 -11.89 -2.88 -2.19
CA GLY A 63 -12.23 -2.08 -3.37
C GLY A 63 -13.20 -2.83 -4.29
N ALA A 64 -13.16 -2.52 -5.58
CA ALA A 64 -13.96 -3.21 -6.60
C ALA A 64 -13.35 -4.55 -7.06
N ALA A 65 -12.04 -4.75 -6.82
CA ALA A 65 -11.35 -5.96 -7.21
C ALA A 65 -11.68 -7.15 -6.29
N GLN A 66 -11.80 -8.34 -6.88
CA GLN A 66 -11.87 -9.56 -6.09
C GLN A 66 -10.46 -9.91 -5.58
N VAL A 67 -10.26 -9.88 -4.27
CA VAL A 67 -8.98 -10.18 -3.61
C VAL A 67 -8.99 -11.59 -3.04
N CYS A 68 -8.02 -12.40 -3.46
CA CYS A 68 -7.74 -13.72 -2.89
C CYS A 68 -6.34 -13.72 -2.27
N ILE A 69 -6.24 -14.01 -0.97
CA ILE A 69 -4.95 -14.16 -0.28
C ILE A 69 -4.75 -15.63 0.05
N THR A 70 -3.80 -16.27 -0.62
CA THR A 70 -3.43 -17.67 -0.39
C THR A 70 -2.22 -17.73 0.52
N ARG A 71 -2.36 -18.37 1.68
CA ARG A 71 -1.28 -18.48 2.67
C ARG A 71 -0.45 -19.74 2.44
N HIS A 72 0.85 -19.56 2.20
CA HIS A 72 1.82 -20.66 2.16
C HIS A 72 2.83 -20.54 3.30
N GLU A 73 3.52 -21.64 3.60
CA GLU A 73 4.59 -21.65 4.62
C GLU A 73 5.76 -20.73 4.24
N ASP A 74 5.99 -20.51 2.95
CA ASP A 74 7.04 -19.65 2.40
C ASP A 74 6.60 -18.17 2.25
N GLY A 75 5.33 -17.85 2.53
CA GLY A 75 4.76 -16.51 2.40
C GLY A 75 3.35 -16.51 1.81
N ASP A 76 2.66 -15.38 1.93
CA ASP A 76 1.35 -15.16 1.34
C ASP A 76 1.52 -14.77 -0.15
N ARG A 77 0.65 -15.32 -0.99
CA ARG A 77 0.43 -14.90 -2.37
C ARG A 77 -0.90 -14.17 -2.44
N VAL A 78 -0.94 -13.05 -3.17
CA VAL A 78 -2.17 -12.31 -3.40
C VAL A 78 -2.51 -12.36 -4.87
N ASP A 79 -3.76 -12.68 -5.18
CA ASP A 79 -4.31 -12.67 -6.52
C ASP A 79 -5.48 -11.66 -6.52
N LEU A 80 -5.36 -10.61 -7.34
CA LEU A 80 -6.41 -9.61 -7.52
C LEU A 80 -6.95 -9.69 -8.95
N ASP A 81 -8.24 -9.99 -9.11
CA ASP A 81 -8.89 -10.03 -10.43
C ASP A 81 -9.57 -8.68 -10.71
N SER A 82 -8.80 -7.77 -11.30
CA SER A 82 -9.26 -6.48 -11.83
C SER A 82 -8.17 -5.88 -12.73
N ASN A 83 -8.55 -4.92 -13.57
CA ASN A 83 -7.60 -4.16 -14.38
C ASN A 83 -7.15 -2.91 -13.61
N PHE A 84 -5.86 -2.83 -13.29
CA PHE A 84 -5.30 -1.74 -12.49
C PHE A 84 -4.53 -0.76 -13.35
N GLU A 85 -4.77 0.54 -13.16
CA GLU A 85 -4.04 1.60 -13.86
C GLU A 85 -2.77 2.01 -13.11
N TRP A 86 -2.80 1.90 -11.79
CA TRP A 86 -1.67 2.24 -10.92
C TRP A 86 -1.70 1.41 -9.64
N ILE A 87 -0.51 1.22 -9.08
CA ILE A 87 -0.28 0.60 -7.77
C ILE A 87 0.75 1.46 -7.04
N THR A 88 0.48 1.79 -5.78
CA THR A 88 1.39 2.58 -4.95
C THR A 88 1.78 1.80 -3.70
N LEU A 89 3.05 1.92 -3.29
CA LEU A 89 3.58 1.35 -2.06
C LEU A 89 3.94 2.45 -1.05
N ALA A 90 3.44 2.31 0.17
CA ALA A 90 3.79 3.18 1.30
C ALA A 90 4.37 2.35 2.46
N CYS A 91 5.33 2.90 3.20
CA CYS A 91 5.97 2.21 4.34
C CYS A 91 5.63 2.88 5.67
N GLY A 92 5.45 2.08 6.72
CA GLY A 92 5.17 2.55 8.07
C GLY A 92 3.86 2.00 8.63
N GLN A 93 3.66 2.15 9.94
CA GLN A 93 2.43 1.69 10.61
C GLN A 93 1.22 2.60 10.33
N GLU A 94 1.48 3.87 10.07
CA GLU A 94 0.49 4.93 9.82
C GLU A 94 -0.13 4.89 8.41
N THR A 95 0.36 4.04 7.50
CA THR A 95 -0.02 4.06 6.07
C THR A 95 -1.45 3.61 5.78
N LEU A 96 -2.15 3.07 6.76
CA LEU A 96 -3.56 2.65 6.67
C LEU A 96 -4.43 3.34 7.71
N GLN A 97 -3.91 4.39 8.35
CA GLN A 97 -4.64 5.04 9.43
C GLN A 97 -5.94 5.63 8.86
N PRO A 98 -7.10 5.28 9.44
CA PRO A 98 -8.35 5.91 9.04
C PRO A 98 -8.27 7.39 9.43
N GLU A 99 -8.68 8.27 8.53
CA GLU A 99 -9.09 9.62 8.90
C GLU A 99 -10.39 9.50 9.70
N ALA A 100 -10.27 9.20 11.00
CA ALA A 100 -11.34 9.24 11.98
C ALA A 100 -10.72 9.24 13.39
N ALA A 101 -9.93 10.27 13.70
CA ALA A 101 -10.00 10.82 15.05
C ALA A 101 -11.12 11.86 14.98
N ASP A 102 -12.14 11.73 15.83
CA ASP A 102 -13.22 12.69 15.97
C ASP A 102 -12.74 14.12 15.72
N ALA A 103 -13.38 14.79 14.76
CA ALA A 103 -13.14 16.18 14.40
C ALA A 103 -13.65 17.13 15.50
N ASP A 104 -13.17 16.96 16.73
CA ASP A 104 -13.46 17.90 17.82
C ASP A 104 -12.27 18.84 18.12
N GLU A 105 -11.08 18.61 17.56
CA GLU A 105 -9.94 19.54 17.72
C GLU A 105 -9.09 19.63 16.45
N ASP A 106 -9.55 20.35 15.41
CA ASP A 106 -8.61 21.10 14.56
C ASP A 106 -9.31 22.30 13.89
N VAL A 107 -9.82 23.21 14.74
CA VAL A 107 -10.17 24.58 14.33
C VAL A 107 -8.88 25.41 14.34
N LEU A 108 -7.93 25.08 13.45
CA LEU A 108 -6.85 25.99 13.08
C LEU A 108 -6.70 25.97 11.56
N GLN A 109 -7.73 26.48 10.87
CA GLN A 109 -7.58 26.99 9.51
C GLN A 109 -6.44 28.02 9.50
N LEU A 110 -5.24 27.59 9.08
CA LEU A 110 -4.16 28.49 8.71
C LEU A 110 -4.66 29.35 7.55
N THR A 111 -4.95 30.62 7.84
CA THR A 111 -5.30 31.60 6.83
C THR A 111 -4.09 31.79 5.94
N LEU A 112 -4.17 31.34 4.68
CA LEU A 112 -3.12 31.56 3.69
C LEU A 112 -3.15 33.04 3.27
N ASP A 113 -2.28 33.85 3.87
CA ASP A 113 -2.06 35.23 3.47
C ASP A 113 -1.12 35.24 2.26
N ILE A 114 -1.69 35.06 1.06
CA ILE A 114 -0.93 35.20 -0.19
C ILE A 114 -0.86 36.68 -0.51
N VAL A 115 0.26 37.32 -0.17
CA VAL A 115 0.59 38.66 -0.68
C VAL A 115 1.08 38.50 -2.12
N VAL A 116 0.26 38.90 -3.08
CA VAL A 116 0.65 39.05 -4.49
C VAL A 116 1.36 40.38 -4.63
N GLU A 117 2.70 40.38 -4.76
CA GLU A 117 3.43 41.57 -5.18
C GLU A 117 3.29 41.75 -6.70
N GLU A 118 2.37 42.63 -7.10
CA GLU A 118 2.29 43.11 -8.48
C GLU A 118 3.51 44.00 -8.77
N SER A 119 4.44 43.50 -9.58
CA SER A 119 5.54 44.30 -10.11
C SER A 119 5.00 45.19 -11.24
N VAL A 120 5.07 46.51 -11.04
CA VAL A 120 4.77 47.56 -12.05
C VAL A 120 5.88 47.65 -13.09
#